data_AF-A0A7S8HFL7-F1
#
_entry.id   AF-A0A7S8HFL7-F1
#
_cell.length_a   1.000
_cell.length_b   1.000
_cell.length_c   1.000
_cell.angle_alpha   90.00
_cell.angle_beta   90.00
_cell.angle_gamma   90.00
#
_symmetry.space_group_name_H-M   'P 1'
#
loop_
_entity.id
_entity.type
_entity.pdbx_description
1 polymer ?
#
loop_
_entity_poly.entity_id
_entity_poly.type
_entity_poly.pdbx_seq_one_letter_code
_entity_poly.pdbx_strand_id
1 'polypeptide(L)'
;MKVVTITGYKPHEIGIFQQTHPAVTIIKKAIKQSLLPLCEEGLEWIVLSCQKGVEMWASQVAIELKQEYEVKLAILTPFLDQELKWKENDQLLYNEIIQNADFVDSVSKKPYENPEQFRIKDRLLIHKTDGCIILYDEEVDGSPKFFLNQCKEFSLQQDYDIRLITFEDLQLIQEEAQCTD
;
A
#
# COMPACT_ATOMS: atom_id res chain seq x y z
N MET A 1 -12.08 1.56 -12.44
CA MET A 1 -11.73 0.93 -11.16
C MET A 1 -12.22 1.83 -10.04
N LYS A 2 -13.06 1.37 -9.11
CA LYS A 2 -13.62 2.18 -8.02
C LYS A 2 -12.92 1.96 -6.69
N VAL A 3 -12.43 0.75 -6.44
CA VAL A 3 -11.75 0.39 -5.19
C VAL A 3 -10.39 -0.23 -5.51
N VAL A 4 -9.31 0.30 -4.96
CA VAL A 4 -7.94 -0.20 -5.19
C VAL A 4 -7.24 -0.48 -3.86
N THR A 5 -6.43 -1.54 -3.83
CA THR A 5 -5.49 -1.80 -2.74
C THR A 5 -4.07 -1.54 -3.20
N ILE A 6 -3.20 -1.10 -2.29
CA ILE A 6 -1.76 -0.95 -2.56
C ILE A 6 -0.99 -1.80 -1.56
N THR A 7 0.04 -2.51 -2.02
CA THR A 7 0.97 -3.20 -1.13
C THR A 7 2.38 -3.21 -1.74
N GLY A 8 3.33 -3.79 -1.03
CA GLY A 8 4.72 -3.84 -1.47
C GLY A 8 5.67 -4.12 -0.31
N TYR A 9 6.95 -3.94 -0.60
CA TYR A 9 8.03 -4.28 0.32
C TYR A 9 7.90 -3.63 1.70
N LYS A 10 8.35 -4.37 2.71
CA LYS A 10 8.68 -3.84 4.04
C LYS A 10 9.98 -3.05 3.96
N PRO A 11 10.21 -2.07 4.85
CA PRO A 11 11.37 -1.19 4.74
C PRO A 11 12.71 -1.95 4.71
N HIS A 12 12.84 -2.99 5.54
CA HIS A 12 14.06 -3.81 5.62
C HIS A 12 14.33 -4.68 4.39
N GLU A 13 13.32 -5.01 3.59
CA GLU A 13 13.48 -5.81 2.36
C GLU A 13 14.16 -5.00 1.25
N ILE A 14 14.04 -3.67 1.30
CA ILE A 14 14.62 -2.72 0.33
C ILE A 14 15.63 -1.77 0.97
N GLY A 15 16.16 -2.11 2.16
CA GLY A 15 17.24 -1.35 2.81
C GLY A 15 16.85 0.05 3.32
N ILE A 16 15.56 0.35 3.48
CA ILE A 16 15.07 1.62 4.00
C ILE A 16 14.81 1.50 5.51
N PHE A 17 15.51 2.30 6.32
CA PHE A 17 15.40 2.22 7.80
C PHE A 17 14.86 3.50 8.45
N GLN A 18 14.67 4.56 7.68
CA GLN A 18 14.23 5.87 8.16
C GLN A 18 13.27 6.50 7.15
N GLN A 19 12.29 7.25 7.64
CA GLN A 19 11.30 7.94 6.80
C GLN A 19 11.92 9.07 5.96
N THR A 20 13.06 9.61 6.40
CA THR A 20 13.84 10.66 5.70
C THR A 20 14.69 10.11 4.55
N HIS A 21 14.67 8.80 4.30
CA HIS A 21 15.46 8.21 3.23
C HIS A 21 14.97 8.72 1.86
N PRO A 22 15.85 9.19 0.96
CA PRO A 22 15.45 9.78 -0.33
C PRO A 22 14.53 8.89 -1.18
N ALA A 23 14.76 7.58 -1.15
CA ALA A 23 13.92 6.61 -1.86
C ALA A 23 12.44 6.64 -1.42
N VAL A 24 12.12 7.04 -0.18
CA VAL A 24 10.72 7.18 0.27
C VAL A 24 9.99 8.24 -0.55
N THR A 25 10.65 9.36 -0.85
CA THR A 25 10.08 10.42 -1.71
C THR A 25 9.79 9.90 -3.11
N ILE A 26 10.72 9.13 -3.69
CA ILE A 26 10.56 8.53 -5.02
C ILE A 26 9.42 7.51 -5.03
N ILE A 27 9.35 6.64 -4.02
CA ILE A 27 8.27 5.65 -3.88
C ILE A 27 6.91 6.33 -3.73
N LYS A 28 6.80 7.37 -2.90
CA LYS A 28 5.57 8.15 -2.77
C LYS A 28 5.18 8.82 -4.10
N LYS A 29 6.14 9.36 -4.85
CA LYS A 29 5.91 9.94 -6.18
C LYS A 29 5.39 8.89 -7.15
N ALA A 30 5.97 7.69 -7.17
CA ALA A 30 5.52 6.58 -8.03
C ALA A 30 4.09 6.12 -7.70
N ILE A 31 3.79 5.95 -6.40
CA ILE A 31 2.43 5.61 -5.94
C ILE A 31 1.45 6.71 -6.36
N LYS A 32 1.82 7.99 -6.17
CA LYS A 32 0.97 9.13 -6.57
C LYS A 32 0.71 9.12 -8.08
N GLN A 33 1.75 8.96 -8.90
CA GLN A 33 1.61 8.87 -10.37
C GLN A 33 0.72 7.70 -10.81
N SER A 34 0.75 6.56 -10.11
CA SER A 34 -0.12 5.41 -10.40
C SER A 34 -1.57 5.63 -9.98
N LEU A 35 -1.81 6.43 -8.93
CA LEU A 35 -3.15 6.72 -8.40
C LEU A 35 -3.83 7.89 -9.12
N LEU A 36 -3.10 8.88 -9.62
CA LEU A 36 -3.67 10.08 -10.23
C LEU A 36 -4.65 9.76 -11.38
N PRO A 37 -4.29 8.92 -12.39
CA PRO A 37 -5.23 8.57 -13.45
C PRO A 37 -6.47 7.84 -12.91
N LEU A 38 -6.30 7.00 -11.88
CA LEU A 38 -7.43 6.31 -11.25
C LEU A 38 -8.38 7.30 -10.58
N CYS A 39 -7.86 8.29 -9.87
CA CYS A 39 -8.66 9.35 -9.27
C CYS A 39 -9.42 10.16 -10.33
N GLU A 40 -8.77 10.51 -11.44
CA GLU A 40 -9.39 11.22 -12.57
C GLU A 40 -10.50 10.38 -13.25
N GLU A 41 -10.35 9.06 -13.25
CA GLU A 41 -11.32 8.09 -13.77
C GLU A 41 -12.40 7.67 -12.75
N GLY A 42 -12.45 8.31 -11.57
CA GLY A 42 -13.50 8.11 -10.57
C GLY A 42 -13.21 7.01 -9.54
N LEU A 43 -11.95 6.84 -9.13
CA LEU A 43 -11.58 6.04 -7.96
C LEU A 43 -12.27 6.59 -6.71
N GLU A 44 -12.97 5.71 -5.98
CA GLU A 44 -13.73 6.07 -4.78
C GLU A 44 -13.00 5.70 -3.49
N TRP A 45 -12.28 4.57 -3.48
CA TRP A 45 -11.65 4.03 -2.28
C TRP A 45 -10.25 3.48 -2.52
N ILE A 46 -9.34 3.89 -1.64
CA ILE A 46 -8.04 3.27 -1.43
C ILE A 46 -8.15 2.45 -0.14
N VAL A 47 -7.96 1.13 -0.23
CA VAL A 47 -8.09 0.21 0.90
C VAL A 47 -6.74 -0.41 1.22
N LEU A 48 -6.24 -0.21 2.44
CA LEU A 48 -4.90 -0.65 2.87
C LEU A 48 -4.98 -1.37 4.20
N SER A 49 -3.93 -2.10 4.59
CA SER A 49 -3.83 -2.66 5.94
C SER A 49 -2.87 -1.88 6.85
N CYS A 50 -2.23 -0.85 6.30
CA CYS A 50 -1.29 0.04 6.98
C CYS A 50 -0.09 -0.70 7.61
N GLN A 51 0.37 -1.78 6.98
CA GLN A 51 1.63 -2.42 7.39
C GLN A 51 2.84 -1.51 7.10
N LYS A 52 3.92 -1.68 7.88
CA LYS A 52 5.18 -0.94 7.66
C LYS A 52 5.66 -0.99 6.21
N GLY A 53 6.22 0.12 5.75
CA GLY A 53 6.79 0.26 4.41
C GLY A 53 5.77 0.81 3.44
N VAL A 54 5.63 0.15 2.28
CA VAL A 54 4.87 0.67 1.14
C VAL A 54 3.43 1.03 1.50
N GLU A 55 2.74 0.24 2.33
CA GLU A 55 1.34 0.55 2.68
C GLU A 55 1.21 1.82 3.54
N MET A 56 2.15 2.08 4.46
CA MET A 56 2.16 3.35 5.22
C MET A 56 2.47 4.54 4.31
N TRP A 57 3.43 4.41 3.39
CA TRP A 57 3.73 5.46 2.41
C TRP A 57 2.56 5.72 1.46
N ALA A 58 1.90 4.66 0.99
CA ALA A 58 0.69 4.75 0.18
C ALA A 58 -0.46 5.41 0.95
N SER A 59 -0.59 5.16 2.26
CA SER A 59 -1.59 5.81 3.10
C SER A 59 -1.35 7.31 3.20
N GLN A 60 -0.09 7.75 3.35
CA GLN A 60 0.26 9.18 3.31
C GLN A 60 -0.09 9.81 1.96
N VAL A 61 0.21 9.14 0.85
CA VAL A 61 -0.17 9.61 -0.49
C VAL A 61 -1.70 9.68 -0.65
N ALA A 62 -2.44 8.70 -0.13
CA ALA A 62 -3.89 8.71 -0.15
C ALA A 62 -4.45 9.92 0.64
N ILE A 63 -3.88 10.23 1.82
CA ILE A 63 -4.26 11.40 2.61
C ILE A 63 -4.01 12.71 1.85
N GLU A 64 -2.91 12.81 1.10
CA GLU A 64 -2.64 13.95 0.22
C GLU A 64 -3.70 14.04 -0.90
N LEU A 65 -3.96 12.94 -1.60
CA LEU A 65 -4.91 12.90 -2.72
C LEU A 65 -6.36 13.22 -2.31
N LYS A 66 -6.76 12.87 -1.09
CA LYS A 66 -8.08 13.22 -0.52
C LYS A 66 -8.33 14.73 -0.46
N GLN A 67 -7.29 15.56 -0.51
CA GLN A 67 -7.44 17.02 -0.50
C GLN A 67 -7.84 17.57 -1.87
N GLU A 68 -7.55 16.82 -2.93
CA GLU A 68 -7.71 17.23 -4.33
C GLU A 68 -8.82 16.43 -5.05
N TYR A 69 -9.11 15.20 -4.60
CA TYR A 69 -10.04 14.27 -5.22
C TYR A 69 -11.05 13.70 -4.23
N GLU A 70 -12.24 13.31 -4.69
CA GLU A 70 -13.30 12.66 -3.88
C GLU A 70 -13.00 11.17 -3.57
N VAL A 71 -11.73 10.80 -3.45
CA VAL A 71 -11.29 9.47 -3.01
C VAL A 71 -11.34 9.37 -1.48
N LYS A 72 -11.51 8.17 -0.94
CA LYS A 72 -11.49 7.89 0.50
C LYS A 72 -10.43 6.86 0.85
N LEU A 73 -9.93 6.92 2.07
CA LEU A 73 -8.96 5.98 2.64
C LEU A 73 -9.65 5.07 3.67
N ALA A 74 -9.60 3.76 3.43
CA ALA A 74 -10.01 2.74 4.38
C ALA A 74 -8.79 1.93 4.86
N ILE A 75 -8.66 1.75 6.18
CA ILE A 75 -7.64 0.90 6.79
C ILE A 75 -8.30 -0.35 7.37
N LEU A 76 -7.96 -1.51 6.82
CA LEU A 76 -8.38 -2.83 7.26
C LEU A 76 -7.18 -3.59 7.82
N THR A 77 -6.96 -3.47 9.14
CA THR A 77 -5.83 -4.13 9.81
C THR A 77 -6.06 -5.64 9.88
N PRO A 78 -5.02 -6.48 9.84
CA PRO A 78 -5.19 -7.93 9.97
C PRO A 78 -5.74 -8.33 11.34
N PHE A 79 -5.38 -7.59 12.39
CA PHE A 79 -5.71 -7.83 13.79
C PHE A 79 -5.64 -6.53 14.60
N LEU A 80 -6.13 -6.57 15.84
CA LEU A 80 -6.08 -5.45 16.77
C LEU A 80 -4.64 -5.11 17.17
N ASP A 81 -4.38 -3.83 17.37
CA ASP A 81 -3.14 -3.28 17.94
C ASP A 81 -1.87 -3.76 17.20
N GLN A 82 -1.90 -3.75 15.86
CA GLN A 82 -0.84 -4.32 15.03
C GLN A 82 0.52 -3.62 15.19
N GLU A 83 0.50 -2.38 15.63
CA GLU A 83 1.64 -1.49 15.79
C GLU A 83 2.35 -1.60 17.14
N LEU A 84 1.77 -2.30 18.13
CA LEU A 84 2.27 -2.31 19.52
C LEU A 84 3.76 -2.63 19.68
N LYS A 85 4.32 -3.44 18.78
CA LYS A 85 5.74 -3.87 18.82
C LYS A 85 6.64 -3.02 17.93
N TRP A 86 6.13 -1.96 17.33
CA TRP A 86 6.88 -1.10 16.42
C TRP A 86 7.67 -0.04 17.20
N LYS A 87 8.63 0.62 16.53
CA LYS A 87 9.37 1.73 17.14
C LYS A 87 8.44 2.93 17.27
N GLU A 88 8.70 3.81 18.22
CA GLU A 88 7.86 4.99 18.52
C GLU A 88 7.54 5.82 17.27
N ASN A 89 8.54 6.14 16.44
CA ASN A 89 8.32 6.88 15.20
C ASN A 89 7.35 6.17 14.22
N ASP A 90 7.41 4.84 14.15
CA ASP A 90 6.49 4.07 13.30
C ASP A 90 5.07 4.06 13.89
N GLN A 91 4.95 3.98 15.22
CA GLN A 91 3.64 4.06 15.90
C GLN A 91 3.02 5.44 15.76
N LEU A 92 3.81 6.51 15.86
CA LEU A 92 3.35 7.89 15.65
C LEU A 92 2.79 8.06 14.24
N LEU A 93 3.54 7.65 13.23
CA LEU A 93 3.09 7.72 11.83
C LEU A 93 1.85 6.85 11.59
N TYR A 94 1.80 5.64 12.16
CA TYR A 94 0.62 4.79 12.07
C TYR A 94 -0.61 5.47 12.65
N ASN A 95 -0.51 6.03 13.86
CA ASN A 95 -1.62 6.70 14.52
C ASN A 95 -2.08 7.95 13.75
N GLU A 96 -1.16 8.70 13.15
CA GLU A 96 -1.50 9.80 12.25
C GLU A 96 -2.32 9.33 11.05
N ILE A 97 -1.92 8.21 10.43
CA ILE A 97 -2.66 7.60 9.31
C ILE A 97 -4.06 7.18 9.76
N ILE A 98 -4.18 6.48 10.88
CA ILE A 98 -5.47 6.03 11.43
C ILE A 98 -6.41 7.21 11.71
N GLN A 99 -5.91 8.31 12.24
CA GLN A 99 -6.70 9.51 12.52
C GLN A 99 -7.24 10.20 11.25
N ASN A 100 -6.54 10.06 10.13
CA ASN A 100 -6.90 10.68 8.84
C ASN A 100 -7.65 9.74 7.89
N ALA A 101 -7.82 8.46 8.25
CA ALA A 101 -8.59 7.50 7.48
C ALA A 101 -10.11 7.75 7.62
N ASP A 102 -10.86 7.56 6.53
CA ASP A 102 -12.32 7.69 6.52
C ASP A 102 -13.02 6.46 7.13
N PHE A 103 -12.33 5.33 7.12
CA PHE A 103 -12.81 4.09 7.72
C PHE A 103 -11.63 3.32 8.29
N VAL A 104 -11.79 2.79 9.50
CA VAL A 104 -10.79 1.92 10.15
C VAL A 104 -11.51 0.74 10.77
N ASP A 105 -11.06 -0.47 10.43
CA ASP A 105 -11.49 -1.68 11.12
C ASP A 105 -10.40 -2.77 11.11
N SER A 106 -10.59 -3.80 11.93
CA SER A 106 -9.74 -4.98 11.98
C SER A 106 -10.48 -6.23 11.49
N VAL A 107 -9.84 -6.95 10.58
CA VAL A 107 -10.34 -8.23 10.03
C VAL A 107 -10.52 -9.26 11.16
N SER A 108 -9.53 -9.38 12.03
CA SER A 108 -9.63 -10.12 13.29
C SER A 108 -9.89 -9.16 14.45
N LYS A 109 -10.96 -9.39 15.22
CA LYS A 109 -11.27 -8.66 16.46
C LYS A 109 -10.47 -9.14 17.67
N LYS A 110 -9.27 -9.65 17.41
CA LYS A 110 -8.31 -10.16 18.40
C LYS A 110 -6.92 -9.64 18.04
N PRO A 111 -5.98 -9.57 19.01
CA PRO A 111 -4.56 -9.34 18.75
C PRO A 111 -3.94 -10.42 17.85
N TYR A 112 -2.66 -10.27 17.52
CA TYR A 112 -1.93 -11.28 16.75
C TYR A 112 -1.94 -12.65 17.44
N GLU A 113 -2.48 -13.66 16.76
CA GLU A 113 -2.49 -15.06 17.19
C GLU A 113 -1.57 -15.89 16.29
N ASN A 114 -1.67 -15.75 14.96
CA ASN A 114 -0.91 -16.57 14.01
C ASN A 114 -0.94 -16.00 12.57
N PRO A 115 -0.12 -16.52 11.65
CA PRO A 115 -0.03 -16.02 10.26
C PRO A 115 -1.31 -16.07 9.43
N GLU A 116 -2.33 -16.86 9.81
CA GLU A 116 -3.60 -16.90 9.06
C GLU A 116 -4.30 -15.54 9.06
N GLN A 117 -4.11 -14.70 10.08
CA GLN A 117 -4.73 -13.37 10.12
C GLN A 117 -4.24 -12.49 8.95
N PHE A 118 -2.97 -12.63 8.55
CA PHE A 118 -2.45 -11.94 7.36
C PHE A 118 -3.05 -12.50 6.07
N ARG A 119 -3.16 -13.83 5.95
CA ARG A 119 -3.75 -14.50 4.77
C ARG A 119 -5.22 -14.16 4.58
N ILE A 120 -5.99 -14.11 5.66
CA ILE A 120 -7.42 -13.72 5.63
C ILE A 120 -7.55 -12.26 5.21
N LYS A 121 -6.70 -11.37 5.73
CA LYS A 121 -6.64 -9.97 5.31
C LYS A 121 -6.29 -9.82 3.84
N ASP A 122 -5.28 -10.54 3.33
CA ASP A 122 -4.91 -10.51 1.91
C ASP A 122 -6.09 -10.93 1.03
N ARG A 123 -6.72 -12.06 1.36
CA ARG A 123 -7.92 -12.54 0.67
C ARG A 123 -9.03 -11.51 0.71
N LEU A 124 -9.30 -10.90 1.87
CA LEU A 124 -10.35 -9.89 1.98
C LEU A 124 -10.08 -8.71 1.05
N LEU A 125 -8.85 -8.19 1.00
CA LEU A 125 -8.50 -7.09 0.11
C LEU A 125 -8.76 -7.48 -1.35
N ILE A 126 -8.20 -8.61 -1.81
CA ILE A 126 -8.37 -9.10 -3.19
C ILE A 126 -9.84 -9.24 -3.58
N HIS A 127 -10.68 -9.77 -2.67
CA HIS A 127 -12.11 -9.96 -2.93
C HIS A 127 -12.96 -8.68 -2.78
N LYS A 128 -12.41 -7.59 -2.25
CA LYS A 128 -13.14 -6.34 -1.97
C LYS A 128 -12.65 -5.15 -2.80
N THR A 129 -11.59 -5.33 -3.57
CA THR A 129 -11.07 -4.31 -4.49
C THR A 129 -11.23 -4.76 -5.93
N ASP A 130 -11.22 -3.80 -6.85
CA ASP A 130 -11.30 -4.03 -8.30
C ASP A 130 -9.90 -4.27 -8.90
N GLY A 131 -8.85 -3.96 -8.15
CA GLY A 131 -7.47 -4.15 -8.56
C GLY A 131 -6.48 -3.80 -7.47
N CYS A 132 -5.19 -3.95 -7.77
CA CYS A 132 -4.11 -3.60 -6.89
C CYS A 132 -2.93 -2.92 -7.60
N ILE A 133 -2.22 -2.08 -6.85
CA ILE A 133 -0.89 -1.57 -7.20
C ILE A 133 0.12 -2.22 -6.24
N ILE A 134 1.20 -2.79 -6.77
CA ILE A 134 2.19 -3.50 -5.96
C ILE A 134 3.58 -2.95 -6.27
N LEU A 135 4.25 -2.36 -5.27
CA LEU A 135 5.69 -2.10 -5.38
C LEU A 135 6.43 -3.43 -5.18
N TYR A 136 6.81 -4.05 -6.29
CA TYR A 136 7.48 -5.35 -6.31
C TYR A 136 8.25 -5.54 -7.61
N ASP A 137 9.46 -6.07 -7.49
CA ASP A 137 10.30 -6.47 -8.59
C ASP A 137 10.42 -8.00 -8.58
N GLU A 138 10.04 -8.66 -9.68
CA GLU A 138 10.05 -10.13 -9.74
C GLU A 138 11.47 -10.72 -9.69
N GLU A 139 12.49 -9.92 -9.98
CA GLU A 139 13.91 -10.34 -9.86
C GLU A 139 14.41 -10.30 -8.41
N VAL A 140 13.70 -9.60 -7.51
CA VAL A 140 14.09 -9.42 -6.12
C VAL A 140 13.05 -10.06 -5.19
N ASP A 141 13.47 -11.14 -4.52
CA ASP A 141 12.60 -11.88 -3.62
C ASP A 141 12.10 -11.02 -2.45
N GLY A 142 10.89 -11.32 -1.97
CA GLY A 142 10.29 -10.55 -0.89
C GLY A 142 8.84 -10.93 -0.61
N SER A 143 8.34 -10.42 0.50
CA SER A 143 6.98 -10.63 0.99
C SER A 143 5.85 -10.27 0.00
N PRO A 144 5.97 -9.27 -0.91
CA PRO A 144 4.88 -8.94 -1.82
C PRO A 144 4.54 -10.05 -2.81
N LYS A 145 5.49 -10.96 -3.09
CA LYS A 145 5.30 -12.14 -3.96
C LYS A 145 4.08 -12.98 -3.57
N PHE A 146 3.82 -13.15 -2.27
CA PHE A 146 2.68 -13.93 -1.80
C PHE A 146 1.33 -13.27 -2.13
N PHE A 147 1.27 -11.94 -2.06
CA PHE A 147 0.07 -11.19 -2.43
C PHE A 147 -0.10 -11.19 -3.96
N LEU A 148 0.98 -10.93 -4.71
CA LEU A 148 0.97 -10.96 -6.18
C LEU A 148 0.50 -12.31 -6.73
N ASN A 149 1.00 -13.43 -6.17
CA ASN A 149 0.58 -14.76 -6.60
C ASN A 149 -0.93 -15.00 -6.38
N GLN A 150 -1.47 -14.58 -5.24
CA GLN A 150 -2.90 -14.68 -4.97
C GLN A 150 -3.72 -13.80 -5.92
N CYS A 151 -3.25 -12.59 -6.25
CA CYS A 151 -3.89 -11.74 -7.26
C CYS A 151 -3.88 -12.39 -8.63
N LYS A 152 -2.73 -12.95 -9.08
CA LYS A 152 -2.60 -13.66 -10.37
C LYS A 152 -3.55 -14.85 -10.46
N GLU A 153 -3.70 -15.62 -9.38
CA GLU A 153 -4.67 -16.73 -9.33
C GLU A 153 -6.12 -16.24 -9.41
N PHE A 154 -6.43 -15.16 -8.69
CA PHE A 154 -7.77 -14.57 -8.69
C PHE A 154 -8.14 -13.97 -10.06
N SER A 155 -7.20 -13.32 -10.73
CA SER A 155 -7.41 -12.70 -12.05
C SER A 155 -7.64 -13.70 -13.19
N LEU A 156 -7.35 -15.00 -12.98
CA LEU A 156 -7.72 -16.06 -13.93
C LEU A 156 -9.23 -16.32 -13.97
N GLN A 157 -9.96 -15.91 -12.93
CA GLN A 157 -11.39 -16.20 -12.75
C GLN A 157 -12.25 -14.95 -12.68
N GLN A 158 -11.69 -13.81 -12.31
CA GLN A 158 -12.37 -12.53 -12.14
C GLN A 158 -11.59 -11.43 -12.86
N ASP A 159 -12.29 -10.40 -13.32
CA ASP A 159 -11.63 -9.20 -13.85
C ASP A 159 -10.99 -8.43 -12.69
N TYR A 160 -9.67 -8.51 -12.57
CA TYR A 160 -8.91 -7.92 -11.47
C TYR A 160 -7.62 -7.32 -12.01
N ASP A 161 -7.51 -5.99 -11.97
CA ASP A 161 -6.39 -5.25 -12.55
C ASP A 161 -5.18 -5.28 -11.61
N ILE A 162 -4.03 -5.77 -12.10
CA ILE A 162 -2.79 -5.90 -11.34
C ILE A 162 -1.75 -4.97 -11.97
N ARG A 163 -1.33 -3.96 -11.21
CA ARG A 163 -0.29 -3.00 -11.62
C ARG A 163 0.94 -3.18 -10.77
N LEU A 164 2.11 -3.26 -11.38
CA LEU A 164 3.39 -3.29 -10.69
C LEU A 164 4.06 -1.92 -10.77
N ILE A 165 4.74 -1.56 -9.68
CA ILE A 165 5.78 -0.54 -9.68
C ILE A 165 7.08 -1.32 -9.42
N THR A 166 7.98 -1.31 -10.39
CA THR A 166 9.27 -2.02 -10.36
C THR A 166 10.40 -1.09 -9.94
N PHE A 167 11.60 -1.63 -9.74
CA PHE A 167 12.76 -0.77 -9.47
C PHE A 167 13.20 0.04 -10.69
N GLU A 168 12.94 -0.43 -11.91
CA GLU A 168 13.14 0.34 -13.14
C GLU A 168 12.23 1.58 -13.15
N ASP A 169 10.95 1.43 -12.81
CA ASP A 169 10.02 2.56 -12.70
C ASP A 169 10.50 3.61 -11.69
N LEU A 170 11.01 3.17 -10.53
CA LEU A 170 11.56 4.08 -9.52
C LEU A 170 12.80 4.83 -10.03
N GLN A 171 13.66 4.17 -10.82
CA GLN A 171 14.84 4.82 -11.42
C GLN A 171 14.43 5.90 -12.42
N LEU A 172 13.48 5.59 -13.32
CA LEU A 172 12.98 6.56 -14.29
C LEU A 172 12.40 7.80 -13.59
N ILE A 173 11.60 7.61 -12.54
CA ILE A 173 11.00 8.70 -11.76
C ILE A 173 12.06 9.56 -11.06
N GLN A 174 13.17 8.94 -10.63
CA GLN A 174 14.30 9.63 -10.01
C GLN A 174 15.07 10.45 -11.04
N GLU A 175 15.33 9.90 -12.24
CA GLU A 175 15.99 10.61 -13.33
C GLU A 175 15.17 11.82 -13.80
N GLU A 176 13.87 11.65 -13.99
CA GLU A 176 12.95 12.74 -14.33
C GLU A 176 12.98 13.87 -13.29
N ALA A 177 13.01 13.53 -12.00
CA ALA A 177 13.06 14.52 -10.93
C ALA A 177 14.34 15.38 -11.00
N GLN A 178 15.48 14.76 -11.34
CA GLN A 178 16.76 15.45 -11.48
C GLN A 178 16.83 16.34 -12.73
N CYS A 179 16.03 16.08 -13.77
CA CYS A 179 15.96 16.91 -14.97
C CYS A 179 15.04 18.13 -14.82
N THR A 180 14.15 18.15 -13.83
CA THR A 180 13.22 19.26 -13.56
C THR A 180 13.73 20.31 -12.56
N ASP A 181 14.89 20.08 -11.95
CA ASP A 181 15.62 21.02 -11.08
C ASP A 181 16.68 21.83 -11.87
#